data_AF-A0A0F9F636-F1
#
_entry.id   AF-A0A0F9F636-F1
#
_cell.length_a   1.000
_cell.length_b   1.000
_cell.length_c   1.000
_cell.angle_alpha   90.00
_cell.angle_beta   90.00
_cell.angle_gamma   90.00
#
_symmetry.space_group_name_H-M   'P 1'
#
loop_
_entity.id
_entity.type
_entity.pdbx_description
1 polymer ?
#
loop_
_entity_poly.entity_id
_entity_poly.type
_entity_poly.pdbx_seq_one_letter_code
_entity_poly.pdbx_strand_id
1 'polypeptide(L)'
;MNLNRNDRRKLLNMAGREIQFPGTPEEQLAAEEQLRLASENPQSSFATTMSILAHTWFTLDQAREAARMTYIRAVKLREKGREMSTTTVVKQYEEAQVEIEIVESQVVELLRDISAHPDEGVDSAIGLLGSSHTNIQSGIAVRLPHGVQVRLALESEIMAPEEDERVVDTVVP
;
A
#
# COMPACT_ATOMS: atom_id res chain seq x y z
N MET A 1 39.61 -4.23 -9.12
CA MET A 1 39.62 -5.46 -9.95
C MET A 1 38.77 -5.22 -11.19
N ASN A 2 39.35 -5.30 -12.40
CA ASN A 2 38.62 -5.16 -13.65
C ASN A 2 38.09 -6.54 -14.06
N LEU A 3 36.77 -6.76 -13.95
CA LEU A 3 36.12 -7.99 -14.39
C LEU A 3 36.27 -8.15 -15.91
N ASN A 4 36.68 -9.35 -16.33
CA ASN A 4 36.85 -9.75 -17.72
C ASN A 4 35.49 -9.68 -18.46
N ARG A 5 35.54 -9.36 -19.76
CA ARG A 5 34.36 -9.31 -20.67
C ARG A 5 33.51 -10.58 -20.60
N ASN A 6 34.13 -11.75 -20.39
CA ASN A 6 33.42 -13.02 -20.24
C ASN A 6 32.65 -13.12 -18.91
N ASP A 7 33.17 -12.53 -17.83
CA ASP A 7 32.49 -12.52 -16.53
C ASP A 7 31.32 -11.53 -16.53
N ARG A 8 31.46 -10.39 -17.23
CA ARG A 8 30.33 -9.47 -17.47
C ARG A 8 29.23 -10.14 -18.30
N ARG A 9 29.59 -10.94 -19.30
CA ARG A 9 28.61 -11.65 -20.14
C ARG A 9 27.91 -12.78 -19.38
N LYS A 10 28.60 -13.47 -18.47
CA LYS A 10 27.97 -14.43 -17.53
C LYS A 10 27.02 -13.75 -16.55
N LEU A 11 27.40 -12.60 -15.98
CA LEU A 11 26.53 -11.84 -15.08
C LEU A 11 25.29 -11.29 -15.80
N LEU A 12 25.43 -10.82 -17.05
CA LEU A 12 24.30 -10.40 -17.88
C LEU A 12 23.38 -11.57 -18.23
N ASN A 13 23.92 -12.76 -18.51
CA ASN A 13 23.11 -13.97 -18.74
C ASN A 13 22.46 -14.51 -17.45
N MET A 14 23.01 -14.22 -16.27
CA MET A 14 22.37 -14.55 -14.97
C MET A 14 21.29 -13.54 -14.59
N ALA A 15 21.44 -12.26 -14.95
CA ALA A 15 20.47 -11.20 -14.72
C ALA A 15 19.27 -11.26 -15.69
N GLY A 16 19.43 -11.93 -16.84
CA GLY A 16 18.37 -12.23 -17.79
C GLY A 16 17.73 -13.60 -17.63
N ARG A 17 17.98 -14.32 -16.53
CA ARG A 17 17.15 -15.49 -16.20
C ARG A 17 15.74 -14.96 -15.95
N GLU A 18 14.83 -15.30 -16.85
CA GLU A 18 13.39 -15.27 -16.58
C GLU A 18 13.19 -15.72 -15.13
N ILE A 19 12.52 -14.87 -14.35
CA ILE A 19 12.07 -15.27 -13.03
C ILE A 19 11.13 -16.44 -13.28
N GLN A 20 11.66 -17.66 -13.16
CA GLN A 20 10.85 -18.85 -13.16
C GLN A 20 10.05 -18.78 -11.86
N PHE A 21 8.79 -18.38 -11.99
CA PHE A 21 7.81 -18.63 -10.95
C PHE A 21 7.86 -20.13 -10.64
N PRO A 22 7.98 -20.54 -9.37
CA PRO A 22 7.99 -21.95 -9.04
C PRO A 22 6.64 -22.54 -9.48
N GLY A 23 6.69 -23.40 -10.49
CA GLY A 23 5.58 -24.21 -10.97
C GLY A 23 5.22 -24.00 -12.44
N THR A 24 4.77 -25.07 -13.11
CA THR A 24 4.19 -25.01 -14.46
C THR A 24 2.89 -24.17 -14.45
N PRO A 25 2.43 -23.65 -15.60
CA PRO A 25 1.14 -22.97 -15.67
C PRO A 25 -0.03 -23.81 -15.11
N GLU A 26 0.04 -25.13 -15.22
CA GLU A 26 -0.95 -26.06 -14.64
C GLU A 26 -0.84 -26.13 -13.11
N GLU A 27 0.37 -26.07 -12.55
CA GLU A 27 0.59 -26.02 -11.10
C GLU A 27 0.18 -24.67 -10.51
N GLN A 28 0.34 -23.58 -11.26
CA GLN A 28 -0.17 -22.25 -10.88
C GLN A 28 -1.71 -22.23 -10.90
N LEU A 29 -2.33 -22.77 -11.96
CA LEU A 29 -3.79 -22.89 -12.04
C LEU A 29 -4.34 -23.77 -10.92
N ALA A 30 -3.67 -24.88 -10.60
CA ALA A 30 -4.06 -25.75 -9.50
C ALA A 30 -3.89 -25.08 -8.13
N ALA A 31 -2.85 -24.26 -7.95
CA ALA A 31 -2.67 -23.47 -6.73
C ALA A 31 -3.75 -22.38 -6.61
N GLU A 32 -4.10 -21.70 -7.70
CA GLU A 32 -5.19 -20.73 -7.75
C GLU A 32 -6.55 -21.38 -7.49
N GLU A 33 -6.82 -22.55 -8.06
CA GLU A 33 -8.03 -23.34 -7.81
C GLU A 33 -8.10 -23.81 -6.36
N GLN A 34 -6.98 -24.24 -5.76
CA GLN A 34 -6.90 -24.60 -4.35
C GLN A 34 -7.09 -23.38 -3.43
N LEU A 35 -6.56 -22.21 -3.78
CA LEU A 35 -6.83 -20.95 -3.08
C LEU A 35 -8.30 -20.55 -3.21
N ARG A 36 -8.90 -20.72 -4.39
CA ARG A 36 -10.31 -20.47 -4.65
C ARG A 36 -11.19 -21.38 -3.79
N LEU A 37 -10.91 -22.68 -3.75
CA LEU A 37 -11.64 -23.65 -2.91
C LEU A 37 -11.41 -23.43 -1.41
N ALA A 38 -10.21 -23.01 -1.00
CA ALA A 38 -9.92 -22.63 0.39
C ALA A 38 -10.63 -21.33 0.80
N SER A 39 -10.93 -20.45 -0.16
CA SER A 39 -11.70 -19.20 0.05
C SER A 39 -13.21 -19.41 0.18
N GLU A 40 -13.73 -20.63 -0.08
CA GLU A 40 -15.16 -20.97 0.10
C GLU A 40 -15.57 -21.13 1.59
N ASN A 41 -14.63 -20.96 2.53
CA ASN A 41 -14.92 -20.64 3.93
C ASN A 41 -14.80 -19.11 4.13
N PRO A 42 -15.92 -18.37 4.22
CA PRO A 42 -15.94 -16.90 4.17
C PRO A 42 -15.58 -16.26 5.51
N GLN A 43 -14.42 -16.62 6.04
CA GLN A 43 -13.77 -15.85 7.11
C GLN A 43 -12.37 -15.47 6.64
N SER A 44 -12.29 -14.73 5.54
CA SER A 44 -11.16 -13.80 5.39
C SER A 44 -11.26 -12.83 6.57
N SER A 45 -10.52 -13.10 7.65
CA SER A 45 -10.47 -12.22 8.81
C SER A 45 -10.15 -10.80 8.32
N PHE A 46 -10.89 -9.80 8.81
CA PHE A 46 -10.64 -8.39 8.50
C PHE A 46 -9.15 -8.00 8.70
N ALA A 47 -8.45 -8.68 9.61
CA ALA A 47 -7.01 -8.56 9.82
C ALA A 47 -6.16 -8.91 8.59
N THR A 48 -6.53 -9.98 7.87
CA THR A 48 -5.85 -10.40 6.64
C THR A 48 -6.08 -9.39 5.53
N THR A 49 -7.33 -8.96 5.34
CA THR A 49 -7.68 -7.94 4.34
C THR A 49 -6.94 -6.63 4.60
N MET A 50 -6.96 -6.15 5.85
CA MET A 50 -6.24 -4.94 6.24
C MET A 50 -4.73 -5.08 6.01
N SER A 51 -4.16 -6.26 6.26
CA SER A 51 -2.74 -6.52 6.01
C SER A 51 -2.36 -6.45 4.53
N ILE A 52 -3.24 -6.96 3.65
CA ILE A 52 -3.06 -6.85 2.19
C ILE A 52 -3.14 -5.37 1.77
N LEU A 53 -4.16 -4.64 2.20
CA LEU A 53 -4.33 -3.23 1.85
C LEU A 53 -3.17 -2.35 2.35
N ALA A 54 -2.72 -2.55 3.60
CA ALA A 54 -1.58 -1.84 4.17
C ALA A 54 -0.28 -2.13 3.39
N HIS A 55 -0.08 -3.38 2.94
CA HIS A 55 1.06 -3.74 2.11
C HIS A 55 1.02 -3.08 0.73
N THR A 56 -0.14 -3.08 0.08
CA THR A 56 -0.34 -2.44 -1.23
C THR A 56 -0.08 -0.94 -1.14
N TRP A 57 -0.66 -0.27 -0.14
CA TRP A 57 -0.43 1.15 0.14
C TRP A 57 1.07 1.45 0.27
N PHE A 58 1.78 0.68 1.08
CA PHE A 58 3.22 0.86 1.30
C PHE A 58 4.03 0.70 0.02
N THR A 59 3.69 -0.27 -0.82
CA THR A 59 4.39 -0.52 -2.09
C THR A 59 4.17 0.62 -3.07
N LEU A 60 2.94 1.13 -3.17
CA LEU A 60 2.61 2.28 -4.01
C LEU A 60 3.29 3.56 -3.53
N ASP A 61 3.37 3.79 -2.22
CA ASP A 61 4.08 4.95 -1.65
C ASP A 61 5.58 4.90 -1.98
N GLN A 62 6.22 3.72 -1.90
CA GLN A 62 7.60 3.55 -2.33
C GLN A 62 7.78 3.83 -3.83
N ALA A 63 6.85 3.37 -4.67
CA ALA A 63 6.90 3.64 -6.11
C ALA A 63 6.75 5.14 -6.42
N ARG A 64 5.80 5.81 -5.74
CA ARG A 64 5.58 7.26 -5.83
C ARG A 64 6.82 8.04 -5.42
N GLU A 65 7.45 7.68 -4.30
CA GLU A 65 8.66 8.35 -3.82
C GLU A 65 9.86 8.10 -4.74
N ALA A 66 9.99 6.89 -5.28
CA ALA A 66 11.01 6.57 -6.29
C ALA A 66 10.83 7.42 -7.56
N ALA A 67 9.59 7.59 -8.04
CA ALA A 67 9.28 8.47 -9.17
C ALA A 67 9.62 9.94 -8.86
N ARG A 68 9.23 10.44 -7.68
CA ARG A 68 9.55 11.81 -7.22
C ARG A 68 11.07 12.06 -7.20
N MET A 69 11.82 11.14 -6.62
CA MET A 69 13.29 11.25 -6.55
C MET A 69 13.95 11.15 -7.94
N THR A 70 13.39 10.33 -8.83
CA THR A 70 13.85 10.23 -10.23
C THR A 70 13.60 11.53 -10.97
N TYR A 71 12.45 12.16 -10.78
CA TYR A 71 12.13 13.47 -11.36
C TYR A 71 13.13 14.54 -10.92
N ILE A 72 13.40 14.64 -9.61
CA ILE A 72 14.38 15.60 -9.06
C ILE A 72 15.77 15.40 -9.68
N ARG A 73 16.20 14.14 -9.88
CA ARG A 73 17.47 13.83 -10.53
C ARG A 73 17.47 14.21 -12.01
N ALA A 74 16.38 13.95 -12.73
CA ALA A 74 16.24 14.31 -14.14
C ALA A 74 16.30 15.83 -14.35
N VAL A 75 15.65 16.62 -13.50
CA VAL A 75 15.72 18.09 -13.52
C VAL A 75 17.17 18.56 -13.33
N LYS A 76 17.87 18.06 -12.31
CA LYS A 76 19.30 18.39 -12.07
C LYS A 76 20.23 17.99 -13.21
N LEU A 77 19.89 16.95 -13.98
CA LEU A 77 20.68 16.55 -15.15
C LEU A 77 20.41 17.47 -16.36
N ARG A 78 19.16 17.93 -16.54
CA ARG A 78 18.82 18.96 -17.53
C ARG A 78 19.53 20.27 -17.26
N GLU A 79 19.59 20.71 -16.01
CA GLU A 79 20.36 21.90 -15.59
C GLU A 79 21.86 21.78 -15.94
N LYS A 80 22.38 20.56 -16.02
CA LYS A 80 23.76 20.25 -16.44
C LYS A 80 23.91 20.04 -17.95
N GLY A 81 22.90 20.37 -18.74
CA GLY A 81 22.92 20.29 -20.21
C GLY A 81 22.68 18.88 -20.77
N ARG A 82 22.18 17.93 -19.99
CA ARG A 82 21.80 16.60 -20.50
C ARG A 82 20.33 16.55 -20.89
N GLU A 83 20.05 16.02 -22.07
CA GLU A 83 18.68 15.79 -22.50
C GLU A 83 18.10 14.56 -21.79
N MET A 84 16.99 14.75 -21.10
CA MET A 84 16.24 13.69 -20.43
C MET A 84 14.76 14.01 -20.52
N SER A 85 13.90 13.04 -20.84
CA SER A 85 12.44 13.21 -20.72
C SER A 85 12.00 12.98 -19.28
N THR A 86 11.06 13.80 -18.79
CA THR A 86 10.43 13.66 -17.46
C THR A 86 8.98 13.17 -17.55
N THR A 87 8.38 13.12 -18.74
CA THR A 87 6.95 12.85 -18.94
C THR A 87 6.54 11.49 -18.38
N THR A 88 7.32 10.44 -18.64
CA THR A 88 7.04 9.10 -18.11
C THR A 88 7.11 9.05 -16.59
N VAL A 89 8.06 9.77 -15.98
CA VAL A 89 8.25 9.80 -14.53
C VAL A 89 7.09 10.53 -13.85
N VAL A 90 6.61 11.62 -14.45
CA VAL A 90 5.42 12.34 -13.98
C VAL A 90 4.19 11.43 -14.06
N LYS A 91 4.00 10.74 -15.19
CA LYS A 91 2.88 9.81 -15.34
C LYS A 91 2.89 8.69 -14.30
N GLN A 92 4.06 8.09 -14.05
CA GLN A 92 4.22 7.05 -13.01
C GLN A 92 3.91 7.58 -11.60
N TYR A 93 4.27 8.82 -11.32
CA TYR A 93 3.94 9.45 -10.04
C TYR A 93 2.42 9.65 -9.89
N GLU A 94 1.76 10.16 -10.93
CA GLU A 94 0.31 10.37 -10.95
C GLU A 94 -0.47 9.05 -10.84
N GLU A 95 -0.07 8.03 -11.61
CA GLU A 95 -0.65 6.68 -11.54
C GLU A 95 -0.51 6.09 -10.13
N ALA A 96 0.68 6.15 -9.53
CA ALA A 96 0.87 5.66 -8.17
C ALA A 96 0.04 6.44 -7.14
N GLN A 97 -0.18 7.74 -7.35
CA GLN A 97 -1.02 8.54 -6.47
C GLN A 97 -2.50 8.14 -6.56
N VAL A 98 -3.04 7.95 -7.77
CA VAL A 98 -4.42 7.52 -7.98
C VAL A 98 -4.66 6.13 -7.36
N GLU A 99 -3.73 5.20 -7.54
CA GLU A 99 -3.82 3.86 -6.95
C GLU A 99 -3.80 3.91 -5.41
N ILE A 100 -3.03 4.83 -4.81
CA ILE A 100 -3.06 5.04 -3.35
C ILE A 100 -4.45 5.48 -2.90
N GLU A 101 -5.09 6.41 -3.61
CA GLU A 101 -6.45 6.90 -3.29
C GLU A 101 -7.50 5.77 -3.38
N ILE A 102 -7.36 4.87 -4.35
CA ILE A 102 -8.21 3.68 -4.49
C ILE A 102 -8.03 2.75 -3.27
N VAL A 103 -6.78 2.43 -2.91
CA VAL A 103 -6.49 1.56 -1.76
C VAL A 103 -7.01 2.18 -0.46
N GLU A 104 -6.84 3.48 -0.29
CA GLU A 104 -7.36 4.22 0.86
C GLU A 104 -8.89 4.16 0.94
N SER A 105 -9.59 4.29 -0.21
CA SER A 105 -11.05 4.13 -0.26
C SER A 105 -11.49 2.73 0.16
N GLN A 106 -10.77 1.69 -0.27
CA GLN A 106 -11.03 0.31 0.15
C GLN A 106 -10.79 0.10 1.66
N VAL A 107 -9.80 0.78 2.24
CA VAL A 107 -9.59 0.78 3.70
C VAL A 107 -10.76 1.43 4.41
N VAL A 108 -11.27 2.57 3.91
CA VAL A 108 -12.45 3.23 4.50
C VAL A 108 -13.68 2.32 4.48
N GLU A 109 -13.94 1.64 3.35
CA GLU A 109 -15.04 0.67 3.24
C GLU A 109 -14.87 -0.48 4.25
N LEU A 110 -13.67 -1.06 4.33
CA LEU A 110 -13.35 -2.12 5.28
C LEU A 110 -13.60 -1.69 6.74
N LEU A 111 -13.18 -0.49 7.11
CA LEU A 111 -13.36 0.05 8.47
C LEU A 111 -14.84 0.27 8.80
N ARG A 112 -15.65 0.70 7.84
CA ARG A 112 -17.11 0.82 8.01
C ARG A 112 -17.75 -0.56 8.20
N ASP A 113 -17.32 -1.56 7.42
CA ASP A 113 -17.82 -2.93 7.55
C ASP A 113 -17.48 -3.54 8.92
N ILE A 114 -16.25 -3.39 9.39
CA ILE A 114 -15.83 -3.83 10.73
C ILE A 114 -16.66 -3.14 11.82
N SER A 115 -16.84 -1.82 11.70
CA SER A 115 -17.54 -1.02 12.70
C SER A 115 -19.03 -1.33 12.78
N ALA A 116 -19.65 -1.72 11.66
CA ALA A 116 -21.02 -2.18 11.60
C ALA A 116 -21.18 -3.65 12.03
N HIS A 117 -20.08 -4.39 12.19
CA HIS A 117 -20.12 -5.81 12.54
C HIS A 117 -20.48 -6.01 14.03
N PRO A 118 -21.46 -6.88 14.37
CA PRO A 118 -21.97 -7.02 15.74
C PRO A 118 -20.92 -7.41 16.79
N ASP A 119 -19.94 -8.21 16.39
CA ASP A 119 -18.95 -8.82 17.30
C ASP A 119 -17.58 -8.13 17.31
N GLU A 120 -17.32 -7.19 16.37
CA GLU A 120 -16.00 -6.52 16.25
C GLU A 120 -16.07 -5.03 16.61
N GLY A 121 -17.01 -4.30 16.01
CA GLY A 121 -17.27 -2.89 16.32
C GLY A 121 -16.10 -1.93 16.07
N VAL A 122 -16.28 -0.68 16.51
CA VAL A 122 -15.37 0.45 16.29
C VAL A 122 -13.97 0.20 16.86
N ASP A 123 -13.87 -0.40 18.04
CA ASP A 123 -12.58 -0.66 18.71
C ASP A 123 -11.70 -1.62 17.89
N SER A 124 -12.31 -2.62 17.24
CA SER A 124 -11.59 -3.54 16.34
C SER A 124 -11.12 -2.84 15.08
N ALA A 125 -11.93 -1.93 14.51
CA ALA A 125 -11.54 -1.13 13.34
C ALA A 125 -10.32 -0.23 13.65
N ILE A 126 -10.35 0.47 14.79
CA ILE A 126 -9.22 1.30 15.27
C ILE A 126 -8.00 0.43 15.55
N GLY A 127 -8.19 -0.72 16.23
CA GLY A 127 -7.13 -1.66 16.55
C GLY A 127 -6.44 -2.20 15.29
N LEU A 128 -7.20 -2.56 14.27
CA LEU A 128 -6.68 -3.00 12.97
C LEU A 128 -5.96 -1.89 12.23
N LEU A 129 -6.50 -0.67 12.21
CA LEU A 129 -5.86 0.48 11.56
C LEU A 129 -4.54 0.89 12.20
N GLY A 130 -4.44 0.79 13.53
CA GLY A 130 -3.25 1.10 14.31
C GLY A 130 -2.19 -0.01 14.35
N SER A 131 -2.53 -1.20 13.86
CA SER A 131 -1.68 -2.38 13.93
C SER A 131 -0.50 -2.31 12.95
N SER A 132 0.49 -3.16 13.22
CA SER A 132 1.57 -3.42 12.28
C SER A 132 1.20 -4.64 11.44
N HIS A 133 1.33 -4.51 10.13
CA HIS A 133 0.98 -5.52 9.14
C HIS A 133 2.25 -6.06 8.49
N THR A 134 2.37 -7.37 8.34
CA THR A 134 3.57 -7.94 7.72
C THR A 134 3.51 -7.77 6.20
N ASN A 135 4.52 -7.13 5.62
CA ASN A 135 4.72 -7.10 4.18
C ASN A 135 5.09 -8.52 3.71
N ILE A 136 4.22 -9.13 2.90
CA ILE A 136 4.34 -10.53 2.48
C ILE A 136 5.63 -10.79 1.68
N GLN A 137 6.12 -9.79 0.93
CA GLN A 137 7.30 -9.94 0.07
C GLN A 137 8.62 -9.74 0.83
N SER A 138 8.68 -8.81 1.78
CA SER A 138 9.92 -8.45 2.49
C SER A 138 10.01 -8.98 3.92
N GLY A 139 8.90 -9.46 4.50
CA GLY A 139 8.82 -9.88 5.90
C GLY A 139 8.89 -8.73 6.90
N ILE A 140 8.94 -7.48 6.44
CA ILE A 140 9.02 -6.30 7.30
C ILE A 140 7.62 -5.94 7.79
N ALA A 141 7.49 -5.63 9.07
CA ALA A 141 6.28 -5.05 9.62
C ALA A 141 6.12 -3.61 9.10
N VAL A 142 5.06 -3.36 8.35
CA VAL A 142 4.67 -2.06 7.83
C VAL A 142 3.47 -1.52 8.59
N ARG A 143 3.38 -0.20 8.66
CA ARG A 143 2.26 0.50 9.26
C ARG A 143 1.93 1.70 8.38
N LEU A 144 0.65 1.99 8.20
CA LEU A 144 0.22 3.23 7.57
C LEU A 144 0.76 4.43 8.37
N PRO A 145 1.26 5.50 7.73
CA PRO A 145 1.71 6.67 8.45
C PRO A 145 0.61 7.22 9.34
N HIS A 146 0.96 7.72 10.54
CA HIS A 146 -0.05 8.14 11.53
C HIS A 146 -1.05 9.17 10.98
N GLY A 147 -0.59 10.14 10.18
CA GLY A 147 -1.49 11.11 9.54
C GLY A 147 -2.50 10.47 8.58
N VAL A 148 -2.12 9.38 7.89
CA VAL A 148 -3.02 8.59 7.04
C VAL A 148 -4.01 7.83 7.90
N GLN A 149 -3.56 7.19 8.98
CA GLN A 149 -4.45 6.49 9.92
C GLN A 149 -5.55 7.41 10.48
N VAL A 150 -5.17 8.58 10.99
CA VAL A 150 -6.13 9.55 11.55
C VAL A 150 -7.14 9.99 10.49
N ARG A 151 -6.66 10.33 9.28
CA ARG A 151 -7.54 10.75 8.19
C ARG A 151 -8.53 9.65 7.79
N LEU A 152 -8.06 8.41 7.61
CA LEU A 152 -8.93 7.29 7.24
C LEU A 152 -9.94 6.96 8.36
N ALA A 153 -9.55 7.13 9.63
CA ALA A 153 -10.46 6.95 10.75
C ALA A 153 -11.56 8.02 10.80
N LEU A 154 -11.24 9.28 10.46
CA LEU A 154 -12.23 10.35 10.34
C LEU A 154 -13.17 10.11 9.14
N GLU A 155 -12.62 9.74 7.97
CA GLU A 155 -13.38 9.48 6.74
C GLU A 155 -14.31 8.26 6.87
N SER A 156 -13.93 7.28 7.69
CA SER A 156 -14.77 6.12 8.03
C SER A 156 -15.75 6.39 9.17
N GLU A 157 -15.76 7.60 9.74
CA GLU A 157 -16.63 8.01 10.86
C GLU A 157 -16.41 7.19 12.15
N ILE A 158 -15.29 6.46 12.26
CA ILE A 158 -14.94 5.66 13.45
C ILE A 158 -14.26 6.49 14.53
N MET A 159 -13.64 7.61 14.15
CA MET A 159 -13.25 8.68 15.06
C MET A 159 -14.11 9.90 14.71
N ALA A 160 -15.04 10.28 15.59
CA ALA A 160 -15.68 11.58 15.47
C ALA A 160 -14.72 12.66 15.99
N PRO A 161 -14.61 13.83 15.34
CA PRO A 161 -14.07 14.99 16.04
C PRO A 161 -14.98 15.24 17.25
N GLU A 162 -14.41 15.39 18.45
CA GLU A 162 -15.20 15.84 19.61
C GLU A 162 -15.89 17.14 19.21
N GLU A 163 -17.23 17.13 19.16
CA GLU A 163 -17.97 18.38 19.04
C GLU A 163 -17.71 19.16 20.32
N ASP A 164 -16.91 20.22 20.19
CA ASP A 164 -16.62 21.18 21.26
C ASP A 164 -17.97 21.74 21.75
N GLU A 165 -18.47 21.22 22.88
CA GLU A 165 -19.66 21.69 23.56
C GLU A 165 -19.46 23.18 23.83
N ARG A 166 -20.03 24.04 22.97
CA ARG A 166 -20.13 25.47 23.25
C ARG A 166 -20.93 25.61 24.53
N VAL A 167 -20.23 25.93 25.61
CA VAL A 167 -20.75 26.46 26.86
C VAL A 167 -21.84 27.47 26.52
N VAL A 168 -23.10 27.05 26.66
CA VAL A 168 -24.22 27.98 26.66
C VAL A 168 -24.20 28.61 28.04
N ASP A 169 -23.62 29.80 28.11
CA ASP A 169 -23.69 30.68 29.26
C ASP A 169 -25.16 30.78 29.72
N THR A 170 -25.40 30.28 30.93
CA THR A 170 -26.66 30.45 31.63
C THR A 170 -26.75 31.91 32.08
N VAL A 171 -27.38 32.76 31.27
CA VAL A 171 -27.86 34.07 31.73
C VAL A 171 -29.26 33.88 32.29
N VAL A 172 -29.34 33.72 33.61
CA VAL A 172 -30.59 33.80 34.37
C VAL A 172 -30.77 35.25 34.83
N PRO A 173 -31.92 35.91 34.59
CA PRO A 173 -32.21 37.24 35.13
C PRO A 173 -32.48 37.22 36.64
#